data_AF-A0A6A4BGF5-F1
#
_entry.id   AF-A0A6A4BGF5-F1
#
_cell.length_a   1.000
_cell.length_b   1.000
_cell.length_c   1.000
_cell.angle_alpha   90.00
_cell.angle_beta   90.00
_cell.angle_gamma   90.00
#
_symmetry.space_group_name_H-M   'P 1'
#
loop_
_entity.id
_entity.type
_entity.pdbx_description
1 polymer ?
#
loop_
_entity_poly.entity_id
_entity_poly.type
_entity_poly.pdbx_seq_one_letter_code
_entity_poly.pdbx_strand_id
1 'polypeptide(L)'
;MEIWAPWETSRHARALLGPARPHTVVTQQDQEPPPDEDEEVQGRGGTWIGPLACVRVVRRSRPDMAALPHVWEAVEAFLDCSPSCTLTRAAAFGSMRLLRGISARSGGMVTLDAFYKQAQFSGAMQHAAARGDLEMIRWLLAFQPGGLVTRAVEHAARNGQLEVLRWLKQNHDHVFWGANELRYAVEGNHAELARWLQDNTRPPTKLRAMNLAAANGNLELVQWLHEVRHEASSSAAAKAARGGYLDVLKWMDKHSLCKHQGVPVEDAAAGGHLKVVKWLHKSVVGIATPRAMNAAAANGHLDVAKWLHRKGKDEWTLAHCHVAEQTPTEGREREELV
;
A
#
# COMPACT_ATOMS: atom_id res chain seq x y z
N MET A 1 3.15 28.25 -12.25
CA MET A 1 2.06 27.31 -12.59
C MET A 1 2.42 26.68 -13.91
N GLU A 2 3.02 25.49 -13.88
CA GLU A 2 3.23 24.59 -15.02
C GLU A 2 3.97 23.38 -14.43
N ILE A 3 3.22 22.44 -13.88
CA ILE A 3 3.72 21.11 -13.51
C ILE A 3 2.56 20.18 -13.83
N TRP A 4 2.83 19.07 -14.51
CA TRP A 4 1.91 18.10 -15.12
C TRP A 4 1.71 18.30 -16.64
N ALA A 5 2.72 17.88 -17.40
CA ALA A 5 2.50 17.39 -18.76
C ALA A 5 2.34 15.86 -18.71
N PRO A 6 1.37 15.26 -19.42
CA PRO A 6 1.25 13.81 -19.58
C PRO A 6 2.51 13.20 -20.21
N TRP A 7 2.87 11.98 -19.79
CA TRP A 7 4.06 11.23 -20.22
C TRP A 7 4.16 11.02 -21.76
N GLU A 8 3.04 11.20 -22.47
CA GLU A 8 2.87 11.17 -23.92
C GLU A 8 3.77 12.17 -24.68
N THR A 9 4.29 13.21 -24.00
CA THR A 9 5.11 14.27 -24.61
C THR A 9 6.63 13.99 -24.59
N SER A 10 7.07 12.91 -23.94
CA SER A 10 8.50 12.59 -23.84
C SER A 10 9.05 12.02 -25.15
N ARG A 11 10.08 12.66 -25.72
CA ARG A 11 10.82 12.16 -26.90
C ARG A 11 11.32 10.72 -26.74
N HIS A 12 11.53 10.25 -25.51
CA HIS A 12 11.97 8.88 -25.23
C HIS A 12 10.86 7.83 -25.50
N ALA A 13 9.58 8.19 -25.39
CA ALA A 13 8.47 7.27 -25.65
C ALA A 13 8.31 6.95 -27.15
N ARG A 14 8.65 7.90 -28.04
CA ARG A 14 8.59 7.69 -29.50
C ARG A 14 9.71 6.80 -30.04
N ALA A 15 10.86 6.73 -29.37
CA ALA A 15 11.97 5.88 -29.78
C ALA A 15 11.74 4.39 -29.49
N LEU A 16 10.91 4.06 -28.48
CA LEU A 16 10.61 2.68 -28.07
C LEU A 16 9.57 1.98 -28.96
N LEU A 17 8.75 2.72 -29.71
CA LEU A 17 7.66 2.14 -30.51
C LEU A 17 8.08 1.72 -31.93
N GLY A 18 9.23 2.21 -32.43
CA GLY A 18 9.77 1.87 -33.77
C GLY A 18 8.82 2.19 -34.95
N PRO A 19 9.31 2.30 -36.20
CA PRO A 19 8.41 2.34 -37.35
C PRO A 19 7.89 0.93 -37.66
N ALA A 20 6.59 0.81 -37.92
CA ALA A 20 5.96 -0.42 -38.39
C ALA A 20 6.62 -0.86 -39.71
N ARG A 21 7.16 -2.08 -39.76
CA ARG A 21 7.73 -2.65 -40.99
C ARG A 21 6.60 -3.11 -41.92
N PRO A 22 6.67 -2.83 -43.23
CA PRO A 22 5.67 -3.30 -44.19
C PRO A 22 5.85 -4.79 -44.49
N HIS A 23 4.72 -5.48 -44.70
CA HIS A 23 4.65 -6.87 -45.13
C HIS A 23 5.32 -7.06 -46.49
N THR A 24 6.38 -7.86 -46.55
CA THR A 24 6.92 -8.42 -47.80
C THR A 24 6.41 -9.84 -47.99
N VAL A 25 5.77 -10.04 -49.14
CA VAL A 25 5.27 -11.32 -49.66
C VAL A 25 6.45 -12.25 -49.96
N VAL A 26 6.36 -13.49 -49.49
CA VAL A 26 7.32 -14.57 -49.74
C VAL A 26 7.06 -15.14 -51.15
N THR A 27 8.10 -15.25 -51.97
CA THR A 27 8.14 -16.18 -53.10
C THR A 27 8.91 -17.44 -52.69
N GLN A 28 8.25 -18.59 -52.83
CA GLN A 28 8.79 -19.93 -52.61
C GLN A 28 9.90 -20.25 -53.62
N GLN A 29 11.02 -20.84 -53.15
CA GLN A 29 11.75 -21.88 -53.88
C GLN A 29 12.72 -22.63 -52.93
N ASP A 30 12.55 -23.95 -52.92
CA ASP A 30 13.50 -25.05 -52.68
C ASP A 30 14.47 -25.00 -51.48
N GLN A 31 14.09 -25.66 -50.36
CA GLN A 31 15.03 -26.41 -49.51
C GLN A 31 14.33 -27.63 -48.84
N GLU A 32 14.98 -28.80 -48.92
CA GLU A 32 14.64 -30.09 -48.30
C GLU A 32 14.52 -30.03 -46.76
N PRO A 33 13.80 -30.98 -46.12
CA PRO A 33 13.53 -30.93 -44.68
C PRO A 33 14.70 -31.51 -43.84
N PRO A 34 15.12 -30.85 -42.74
CA PRO A 34 15.99 -31.47 -41.74
C PRO A 34 15.17 -32.27 -40.71
N PRO A 35 15.82 -33.20 -39.97
CA PRO A 35 15.16 -34.34 -39.32
C PRO A 35 14.49 -33.97 -38.00
N ASP A 36 13.59 -34.87 -37.58
CA ASP A 36 12.85 -34.84 -36.31
C ASP A 36 13.79 -34.67 -35.11
N GLU A 37 13.85 -33.45 -34.57
CA GLU A 37 14.34 -33.18 -33.23
C GLU A 37 13.14 -32.79 -32.36
N ASP A 38 12.57 -33.80 -31.70
CA ASP A 38 11.75 -33.68 -30.50
C ASP A 38 12.60 -33.10 -29.36
N GLU A 39 12.93 -31.81 -29.43
CA GLU A 39 13.28 -31.03 -28.24
C GLU A 39 12.02 -30.30 -27.75
N GLU A 40 11.41 -30.90 -26.73
CA GLU A 40 10.37 -30.32 -25.90
C GLU A 40 10.74 -28.88 -25.49
N VAL A 41 10.16 -27.90 -26.18
CA VAL A 41 10.05 -26.52 -25.71
C VAL A 41 9.02 -26.51 -24.57
N GLN A 42 9.46 -26.95 -23.38
CA GLN A 42 8.74 -26.73 -22.12
C GLN A 42 8.77 -25.22 -21.79
N GLY A 43 7.83 -24.44 -22.32
CA GLY A 43 7.83 -23.00 -22.04
C GLY A 43 6.74 -22.13 -22.66
N ARG A 44 5.72 -22.67 -23.33
CA ARG A 44 4.64 -21.87 -23.91
C ARG A 44 3.27 -22.25 -23.37
N GLY A 45 2.70 -21.39 -22.53
CA GLY A 45 1.27 -21.39 -22.19
C GLY A 45 0.83 -22.54 -21.29
N GLY A 46 -0.04 -22.24 -20.31
CA GLY A 46 -0.46 -23.20 -19.29
C GLY A 46 -1.03 -24.49 -19.88
N THR A 47 -0.47 -25.64 -19.48
CA THR A 47 -1.09 -26.95 -19.66
C THR A 47 -2.46 -26.94 -18.98
N TRP A 48 -3.50 -27.24 -19.77
CA TRP A 48 -4.88 -27.31 -19.30
C TRP A 48 -4.99 -28.29 -18.11
N ILE A 49 -5.45 -27.83 -16.95
CA ILE A 49 -5.37 -28.57 -15.66
C ILE A 49 -6.51 -29.58 -15.47
N GLY A 50 -7.02 -30.17 -16.55
CA GLY A 50 -8.08 -31.16 -16.46
C GLY A 50 -9.46 -30.61 -16.07
N PRO A 51 -10.48 -31.48 -16.00
CA PRO A 51 -11.86 -31.05 -15.88
C PRO A 51 -12.18 -30.31 -14.56
N LEU A 52 -13.18 -29.42 -14.55
CA LEU A 52 -13.75 -28.81 -13.34
C LEU A 52 -14.03 -29.90 -12.29
N ALA A 53 -13.80 -29.60 -11.02
CA ALA A 53 -13.93 -30.61 -9.95
C ALA A 53 -15.33 -31.26 -9.92
N CYS A 54 -16.39 -30.47 -10.14
CA CYS A 54 -17.75 -30.99 -10.30
C CYS A 54 -17.88 -31.95 -11.48
N VAL A 55 -17.34 -31.61 -12.65
CA VAL A 55 -17.32 -32.47 -13.84
C VAL A 55 -16.52 -33.76 -13.58
N ARG A 56 -15.38 -33.66 -12.89
CA ARG A 56 -14.58 -34.84 -12.48
C ARG A 56 -15.35 -35.78 -11.57
N VAL A 57 -16.12 -35.26 -10.63
CA VAL A 57 -16.94 -36.06 -9.71
C VAL A 57 -18.04 -36.79 -10.51
N VAL A 58 -18.76 -36.07 -11.38
CA VAL A 58 -19.82 -36.66 -12.20
C VAL A 58 -19.26 -37.69 -13.20
N ARG A 59 -18.09 -37.44 -13.77
CA ARG A 59 -17.42 -38.39 -14.68
C ARG A 59 -17.01 -39.69 -13.97
N ARG A 60 -16.60 -39.61 -12.70
CA ARG A 60 -16.26 -40.80 -11.89
C ARG A 60 -17.48 -41.64 -11.53
N SER A 61 -18.66 -41.04 -11.36
CA SER A 61 -19.89 -41.78 -11.08
C SER A 61 -20.58 -42.36 -12.31
N ARG A 62 -20.12 -42.01 -13.53
CA ARG A 62 -20.67 -42.43 -14.82
C ARG A 62 -19.60 -43.05 -15.73
N PRO A 63 -19.05 -44.23 -15.39
CA PRO A 63 -18.02 -44.89 -16.20
C PRO A 63 -18.55 -45.35 -17.58
N ASP A 64 -19.86 -45.56 -17.70
CA ASP A 64 -20.59 -45.85 -18.93
C ASP A 64 -20.44 -44.76 -19.99
N MET A 65 -20.33 -43.49 -19.57
CA MET A 65 -20.13 -42.35 -20.47
C MET A 65 -18.66 -41.94 -20.62
N ALA A 66 -17.71 -42.73 -20.12
CA ALA A 66 -16.28 -42.44 -20.23
C ALA A 66 -15.78 -42.44 -21.69
N ALA A 67 -16.46 -43.17 -22.58
CA ALA A 67 -16.15 -43.28 -24.01
C ALA A 67 -16.57 -42.06 -24.85
N LEU A 68 -17.25 -41.07 -24.24
CA LEU A 68 -17.77 -39.87 -24.93
C LEU A 68 -17.05 -38.60 -24.46
N PRO A 69 -15.78 -38.37 -24.85
CA PRO A 69 -15.00 -37.21 -24.39
C PRO A 69 -15.63 -35.87 -24.76
N HIS A 70 -16.22 -35.76 -25.96
CA HIS A 70 -16.90 -34.55 -26.45
C HIS A 70 -18.08 -34.11 -25.57
N VAL A 71 -18.81 -35.05 -24.94
CA VAL A 71 -19.92 -34.70 -24.03
C VAL A 71 -19.38 -34.03 -22.77
N TRP A 72 -18.29 -34.56 -22.21
CA TRP A 72 -17.67 -33.98 -21.03
C TRP A 72 -17.03 -32.63 -21.33
N GLU A 73 -16.43 -32.47 -22.51
CA GLU A 73 -15.94 -31.18 -23.00
C GLU A 73 -17.07 -30.15 -23.14
N ALA A 74 -18.23 -30.55 -23.67
CA ALA A 74 -19.39 -29.67 -23.81
C ALA A 74 -20.01 -29.29 -22.45
N VAL A 75 -20.16 -30.25 -21.54
CA VAL A 75 -20.64 -30.00 -20.16
C VAL A 75 -19.68 -29.08 -19.42
N GLU A 76 -18.37 -29.29 -19.59
CA GLU A 76 -17.37 -28.43 -19.00
C GLU A 76 -17.38 -27.01 -19.59
N ALA A 77 -17.49 -26.89 -20.92
CA ALA A 77 -17.63 -25.59 -21.57
C ALA A 77 -18.90 -24.84 -21.12
N PHE A 78 -20.01 -25.56 -20.88
CA PHE A 78 -21.26 -24.99 -20.39
C PHE A 78 -21.16 -24.53 -18.93
N LEU A 79 -20.56 -25.35 -18.06
CA LEU A 79 -20.43 -25.04 -16.63
C LEU A 79 -19.32 -24.03 -16.34
N ASP A 80 -18.39 -23.86 -17.27
CA ASP A 80 -17.28 -22.95 -17.06
C ASP A 80 -17.68 -21.50 -17.32
N CYS A 81 -17.90 -20.77 -16.23
CA CYS A 81 -18.16 -19.33 -16.27
C CYS A 81 -16.89 -18.48 -16.46
N SER A 82 -15.71 -19.10 -16.54
CA SER A 82 -14.44 -18.38 -16.66
C SER A 82 -14.20 -17.58 -17.95
N PRO A 83 -14.92 -17.76 -19.09
CA PRO A 83 -14.78 -16.87 -20.26
C PRO A 83 -15.14 -15.41 -19.95
N SER A 84 -15.97 -15.17 -18.93
CA SER A 84 -16.26 -13.83 -18.42
C SER A 84 -15.24 -13.32 -17.40
N CYS A 85 -14.30 -14.17 -16.97
CA CYS A 85 -13.32 -13.86 -15.94
C CYS A 85 -12.07 -13.27 -16.57
N THR A 86 -11.74 -12.03 -16.18
CA THR A 86 -10.52 -11.37 -16.62
C THR A 86 -9.30 -11.91 -15.88
N LEU A 87 -8.11 -11.71 -16.46
CA LEU A 87 -6.83 -12.06 -15.82
C LEU A 87 -6.70 -11.44 -14.43
N THR A 88 -7.09 -10.17 -14.30
CA THR A 88 -7.07 -9.44 -13.04
C THR A 88 -8.00 -10.09 -12.01
N ARG A 89 -9.21 -10.49 -12.40
CA ARG A 89 -10.19 -11.10 -11.50
C ARG A 89 -9.76 -12.51 -11.06
N ALA A 90 -9.18 -13.30 -11.96
CA ALA A 90 -8.61 -14.61 -11.61
C ALA A 90 -7.44 -14.49 -10.62
N ALA A 91 -6.57 -13.50 -10.80
CA ALA A 91 -5.49 -13.21 -9.87
C ALA A 91 -5.98 -12.64 -8.53
N ALA A 92 -7.07 -11.87 -8.52
CA ALA A 92 -7.71 -11.39 -7.31
C ALA A 92 -8.23 -12.55 -6.44
N PHE A 93 -8.75 -13.62 -7.05
CA PHE A 93 -9.11 -14.86 -6.36
C PHE A 93 -7.89 -15.72 -5.95
N GLY A 94 -6.69 -15.38 -6.40
CA GLY A 94 -5.48 -16.16 -6.14
C GLY A 94 -5.45 -17.54 -6.79
N SER A 95 -6.20 -17.74 -7.89
CA SER A 95 -6.35 -19.07 -8.50
C SER A 95 -5.48 -19.24 -9.74
N MET A 96 -4.39 -20.00 -9.59
CA MET A 96 -3.56 -20.44 -10.72
C MET A 96 -4.34 -21.29 -11.74
N ARG A 97 -5.35 -22.03 -11.26
CA ARG A 97 -6.24 -22.82 -12.13
C ARG A 97 -7.04 -21.92 -13.06
N LEU A 98 -7.62 -20.84 -12.55
CA LEU A 98 -8.37 -19.90 -13.39
C LEU A 98 -7.45 -19.18 -14.39
N LEU A 99 -6.25 -18.75 -13.97
CA LEU A 99 -5.29 -18.09 -14.88
C LEU A 99 -4.86 -19.00 -16.04
N ARG A 100 -4.45 -20.24 -15.73
CA ARG A 100 -4.08 -21.22 -16.76
C ARG A 100 -5.28 -21.58 -17.64
N GLY A 101 -6.48 -21.69 -17.06
CA GLY A 101 -7.72 -21.94 -17.80
C GLY A 101 -8.12 -20.80 -18.75
N ILE A 102 -7.88 -19.54 -18.37
CA ILE A 102 -8.09 -18.36 -19.23
C ILE A 102 -7.08 -18.36 -20.39
N SER A 103 -5.80 -18.63 -20.10
CA SER A 103 -4.75 -18.65 -21.13
C SER A 103 -4.89 -19.80 -22.11
N ALA A 104 -5.26 -21.00 -21.67
CA ALA A 104 -5.37 -22.19 -22.52
C ALA A 104 -6.50 -22.08 -23.56
N ARG A 105 -7.50 -21.23 -23.32
CA ARG A 105 -8.68 -21.08 -24.18
C ARG A 105 -8.71 -19.77 -24.96
N SER A 106 -7.87 -18.82 -24.57
CA SER A 106 -7.79 -17.53 -25.26
C SER A 106 -6.85 -17.62 -26.46
N GLY A 107 -7.32 -18.23 -27.55
CA GLY A 107 -6.83 -17.86 -28.89
C GLY A 107 -6.98 -16.35 -29.15
N GLY A 108 -7.93 -15.70 -28.46
CA GLY A 108 -8.19 -14.26 -28.50
C GLY A 108 -7.32 -13.37 -27.58
N MET A 109 -6.43 -13.90 -26.74
CA MET A 109 -5.52 -13.03 -25.96
C MET A 109 -4.38 -12.47 -26.80
N VAL A 110 -4.13 -13.06 -27.97
CA VAL A 110 -3.22 -12.54 -29.00
C VAL A 110 -3.84 -11.36 -29.75
N THR A 111 -5.17 -11.27 -29.83
CA THR A 111 -5.90 -10.21 -30.53
C THR A 111 -6.34 -9.05 -29.62
N LEU A 112 -6.01 -9.10 -28.33
CA LEU A 112 -6.31 -8.00 -27.41
C LEU A 112 -5.44 -6.79 -27.71
N ASP A 113 -6.06 -5.62 -27.64
CA ASP A 113 -5.36 -4.35 -27.67
C ASP A 113 -4.21 -4.32 -26.64
N ALA A 114 -3.06 -3.76 -27.04
CA ALA A 114 -1.84 -3.77 -26.25
C ALA A 114 -2.02 -3.06 -24.90
N PHE A 115 -2.80 -1.98 -24.85
CA PHE A 115 -3.09 -1.26 -23.60
C PHE A 115 -3.98 -2.09 -22.69
N TYR A 116 -5.02 -2.73 -23.23
CA TYR A 116 -5.88 -3.61 -22.45
C TYR A 116 -5.10 -4.81 -21.89
N LYS A 117 -4.21 -5.42 -22.69
CA LYS A 117 -3.35 -6.53 -22.25
C LYS A 117 -2.42 -6.09 -21.12
N GLN A 118 -1.79 -4.92 -21.23
CA GLN A 118 -0.96 -4.35 -20.17
C GLN A 118 -1.78 -4.02 -18.91
N ALA A 119 -2.99 -3.49 -19.04
CA ALA A 119 -3.87 -3.20 -17.91
C ALA A 119 -4.25 -4.48 -17.14
N GLN A 120 -4.61 -5.55 -17.87
CA GLN A 120 -4.91 -6.86 -17.28
C GLN A 120 -3.69 -7.49 -16.60
N PHE A 121 -2.53 -7.42 -17.24
CA PHE A 121 -1.26 -7.88 -16.66
C PHE A 121 -0.94 -7.11 -15.38
N SER A 122 -0.95 -5.77 -15.42
CA SER A 122 -0.64 -4.94 -14.26
C SER A 122 -1.62 -5.15 -13.11
N GLY A 123 -2.92 -5.35 -13.39
CA GLY A 123 -3.92 -5.67 -12.37
C GLY A 123 -3.67 -7.04 -11.72
N ALA A 124 -3.43 -8.07 -12.53
CA ALA A 124 -3.13 -9.40 -12.04
C ALA A 124 -1.83 -9.44 -11.21
N MET A 125 -0.78 -8.77 -11.70
CA MET A 125 0.51 -8.66 -11.01
C MET A 125 0.40 -7.97 -9.65
N GLN A 126 -0.47 -6.96 -9.50
CA GLN A 126 -0.70 -6.32 -8.20
C GLN A 126 -1.26 -7.30 -7.17
N HIS A 127 -2.27 -8.10 -7.54
CA HIS A 127 -2.86 -9.08 -6.63
C HIS A 127 -1.88 -10.20 -6.28
N ALA A 128 -1.10 -10.68 -7.26
CA ALA A 128 -0.06 -11.68 -7.03
C ALA A 128 1.03 -11.14 -6.09
N ALA A 129 1.53 -9.94 -6.38
CA ALA A 129 2.58 -9.28 -5.61
C ALA A 129 2.14 -8.91 -4.20
N ALA A 130 0.90 -8.46 -3.99
CA ALA A 130 0.36 -8.18 -2.65
C ALA A 130 0.28 -9.44 -1.77
N ARG A 131 0.01 -10.61 -2.36
CA ARG A 131 -0.09 -11.90 -1.65
C ARG A 131 1.26 -12.62 -1.47
N GLY A 132 2.33 -12.16 -2.11
CA GLY A 132 3.59 -12.89 -2.11
C GLY A 132 3.62 -14.11 -3.06
N ASP A 133 2.69 -14.17 -4.02
CA ASP A 133 2.49 -15.34 -4.89
C ASP A 133 3.51 -15.36 -6.04
N LEU A 134 4.71 -15.85 -5.74
CA LEU A 134 5.81 -15.97 -6.69
C LEU A 134 5.50 -16.90 -7.87
N GLU A 135 4.66 -17.92 -7.68
CA GLU A 135 4.26 -18.81 -8.77
C GLU A 135 3.44 -18.04 -9.82
N MET A 136 2.45 -17.28 -9.34
CA MET A 136 1.62 -16.44 -10.20
C MET A 136 2.43 -15.33 -10.88
N ILE A 137 3.38 -14.71 -10.18
CA ILE A 137 4.27 -13.70 -10.76
C ILE A 137 5.10 -14.27 -11.89
N ARG A 138 5.74 -15.44 -11.69
CA ARG A 138 6.52 -16.10 -12.74
C ARG A 138 5.67 -16.42 -13.96
N TRP A 139 4.46 -16.94 -13.72
CA TRP A 139 3.54 -17.25 -14.80
C TRP A 139 3.09 -16.00 -15.57
N LEU A 140 2.79 -14.90 -14.88
CA LEU A 140 2.38 -13.64 -15.50
C LEU A 140 3.51 -13.03 -16.34
N LEU A 141 4.75 -13.08 -15.87
CA LEU A 141 5.92 -12.60 -16.62
C LEU A 141 6.23 -13.45 -17.85
N ALA A 142 6.02 -14.77 -17.78
CA ALA A 142 6.08 -15.63 -18.96
C ALA A 142 4.95 -15.31 -19.95
N PHE A 143 3.78 -14.93 -19.45
CA PHE A 143 2.63 -14.55 -20.28
C PHE A 143 2.82 -13.20 -21.01
N GLN A 144 3.49 -12.23 -20.38
CA GLN A 144 3.81 -10.93 -20.96
C GLN A 144 5.27 -10.54 -20.65
N PRO A 145 6.23 -11.03 -21.47
CA PRO A 145 7.61 -10.61 -21.36
C PRO A 145 7.74 -9.09 -21.51
N GLY A 146 8.45 -8.43 -20.61
CA GLY A 146 8.63 -6.96 -20.62
C GLY A 146 7.45 -6.16 -20.06
N GLY A 147 6.44 -6.81 -19.46
CA GLY A 147 5.33 -6.13 -18.82
C GLY A 147 5.80 -5.21 -17.66
N LEU A 148 5.20 -4.02 -17.55
CA LEU A 148 5.55 -3.07 -16.51
C LEU A 148 5.12 -3.55 -15.12
N VAL A 149 6.09 -3.69 -14.21
CA VAL A 149 5.88 -4.23 -12.86
C VAL A 149 5.83 -3.18 -11.75
N THR A 150 5.88 -1.88 -12.06
CA THR A 150 5.93 -0.78 -11.06
C THR A 150 4.83 -0.90 -10.00
N ARG A 151 3.57 -1.09 -10.41
CA ARG A 151 2.45 -1.28 -9.46
C ARG A 151 2.59 -2.57 -8.66
N ALA A 152 3.18 -3.62 -9.23
CA ALA A 152 3.41 -4.88 -8.52
C ALA A 152 4.43 -4.67 -7.38
N VAL A 153 5.52 -3.96 -7.66
CA VAL A 153 6.55 -3.60 -6.67
C VAL A 153 5.97 -2.76 -5.54
N GLU A 154 5.19 -1.72 -5.87
CA GLU A 154 4.53 -0.87 -4.86
C GLU A 154 3.59 -1.68 -3.94
N HIS A 155 2.81 -2.61 -4.51
CA HIS A 155 1.88 -3.44 -3.75
C HIS A 155 2.58 -4.54 -2.95
N ALA A 156 3.63 -5.16 -3.48
CA ALA A 156 4.50 -6.03 -2.70
C ALA A 156 5.12 -5.27 -1.53
N ALA A 157 5.56 -4.02 -1.75
CA ALA A 157 6.14 -3.22 -0.70
C ALA A 157 5.14 -2.88 0.41
N ARG A 158 3.92 -2.47 0.04
CA ARG A 158 2.84 -2.18 1.01
C ARG A 158 2.45 -3.36 1.88
N ASN A 159 2.61 -4.60 1.37
CA ASN A 159 2.21 -5.82 2.07
C ASN A 159 3.41 -6.61 2.63
N GLY A 160 4.62 -6.04 2.61
CA GLY A 160 5.78 -6.66 3.28
C GLY A 160 6.39 -7.84 2.54
N GLN A 161 6.13 -7.96 1.23
CA GLN A 161 6.52 -9.11 0.43
C GLN A 161 7.97 -9.01 -0.03
N LEU A 162 8.90 -9.12 0.92
CA LEU A 162 10.34 -8.99 0.71
C LEU A 162 10.89 -9.99 -0.30
N GLU A 163 10.44 -11.24 -0.25
CA GLU A 163 10.89 -12.28 -1.18
C GLU A 163 10.49 -11.99 -2.63
N VAL A 164 9.29 -11.41 -2.85
CA VAL A 164 8.89 -10.93 -4.18
C VAL A 164 9.80 -9.82 -4.68
N LEU A 165 10.13 -8.84 -3.84
CA LEU A 165 11.00 -7.73 -4.24
C LEU A 165 12.43 -8.17 -4.51
N ARG A 166 12.98 -9.08 -3.69
CA ARG A 166 14.29 -9.70 -3.92
C ARG A 166 14.31 -10.44 -5.25
N TRP A 167 13.31 -11.27 -5.49
CA TRP A 167 13.20 -12.04 -6.72
C TRP A 167 13.08 -11.14 -7.96
N LEU A 168 12.22 -10.12 -7.92
CA LEU A 168 12.07 -9.14 -9.01
C LEU A 168 13.37 -8.37 -9.26
N LYS A 169 14.10 -7.97 -8.22
CA LYS A 169 15.39 -7.27 -8.38
C LYS A 169 16.46 -8.14 -9.04
N GLN A 170 16.46 -9.44 -8.78
CA GLN A 170 17.44 -10.39 -9.31
C GLN A 170 17.12 -10.89 -10.73
N ASN A 171 15.83 -11.00 -11.07
CA ASN A 171 15.38 -11.73 -12.27
C ASN A 171 14.66 -10.85 -13.31
N HIS A 172 14.54 -9.54 -13.07
CA HIS A 172 13.81 -8.64 -13.97
C HIS A 172 14.60 -7.35 -14.22
N ASP A 173 15.11 -7.20 -15.44
CA ASP A 173 16.04 -6.12 -15.82
C ASP A 173 15.40 -4.73 -15.75
N HIS A 174 14.09 -4.64 -15.97
CA HIS A 174 13.35 -3.37 -16.06
C HIS A 174 12.41 -3.16 -14.88
N VAL A 175 12.95 -3.15 -13.66
CA VAL A 175 12.23 -2.67 -12.48
C VAL A 175 12.59 -1.21 -12.22
N PHE A 176 11.60 -0.33 -12.30
CA PHE A 176 11.78 1.04 -11.84
C PHE A 176 11.83 1.06 -10.31
N TRP A 177 12.98 1.47 -9.78
CA TRP A 177 13.22 1.66 -8.36
C TRP A 177 13.32 3.16 -8.06
N GLY A 178 12.67 3.63 -7.00
CA GLY A 178 12.75 5.03 -6.59
C GLY A 178 11.43 5.79 -6.71
N ALA A 179 10.29 5.10 -6.73
CA ALA A 179 8.98 5.71 -6.56
C ALA A 179 8.60 5.68 -5.06
N ASN A 180 7.51 4.98 -4.73
CA ASN A 180 6.90 4.98 -3.42
C ASN A 180 7.18 3.71 -2.62
N GLU A 181 8.09 2.84 -3.06
CA GLU A 181 8.29 1.51 -2.47
C GLU A 181 8.67 1.61 -0.99
N LEU A 182 9.67 2.44 -0.66
CA LEU A 182 10.09 2.66 0.73
C LEU A 182 8.94 3.26 1.55
N ARG A 183 8.23 4.23 0.99
CA ARG A 183 7.09 4.86 1.65
C ARG A 183 6.00 3.83 1.98
N TYR A 184 5.68 2.94 1.04
CA TYR A 184 4.67 1.90 1.22
C TYR A 184 5.13 0.81 2.18
N ALA A 185 6.41 0.44 2.18
CA ALA A 185 6.95 -0.46 3.20
C ALA A 185 6.78 0.12 4.61
N VAL A 186 7.04 1.43 4.77
CA VAL A 186 6.84 2.13 6.04
C VAL A 186 5.35 2.25 6.38
N GLU A 187 4.48 2.54 5.41
CA GLU A 187 3.02 2.58 5.56
C GLU A 187 2.47 1.23 6.07
N GLY A 188 2.93 0.11 5.49
CA GLY A 188 2.59 -1.25 5.91
C GLY A 188 3.30 -1.72 7.20
N ASN A 189 4.12 -0.86 7.81
CA ASN A 189 4.89 -1.16 9.02
C ASN A 189 5.93 -2.30 8.85
N HIS A 190 6.54 -2.40 7.68
CA HIS A 190 7.52 -3.45 7.34
C HIS A 190 8.96 -2.95 7.48
N ALA A 191 9.48 -2.92 8.71
CA ALA A 191 10.79 -2.34 9.01
C ALA A 191 11.97 -3.04 8.30
N GLU A 192 11.98 -4.38 8.26
CA GLU A 192 13.02 -5.14 7.56
C GLU A 192 13.04 -4.86 6.06
N LEU A 193 11.86 -4.80 5.45
CA LEU A 193 11.70 -4.45 4.04
C LEU A 193 12.15 -3.01 3.76
N ALA A 194 11.81 -2.07 4.64
CA ALA A 194 12.23 -0.67 4.52
C ALA A 194 13.76 -0.53 4.55
N ARG A 195 14.43 -1.26 5.45
CA ARG A 195 15.90 -1.34 5.50
C ARG A 195 16.48 -1.92 4.20
N TRP A 196 15.93 -3.04 3.74
CA TRP A 196 16.38 -3.66 2.49
C TRP A 196 16.22 -2.71 1.29
N LEU A 197 15.10 -2.00 1.17
CA LEU A 197 14.88 -1.01 0.11
C LEU A 197 15.90 0.15 0.18
N GLN A 198 16.16 0.67 1.38
CA GLN A 198 17.17 1.71 1.56
C GLN A 198 18.55 1.29 1.05
N ASP A 199 18.96 0.06 1.37
CA ASP A 199 20.29 -0.45 1.02
C ASP A 199 20.40 -0.83 -0.48
N ASN A 200 19.29 -1.17 -1.12
CA ASN A 200 19.29 -1.78 -2.45
C ASN A 200 18.71 -0.90 -3.58
N THR A 201 17.94 0.15 -3.28
CA THR A 201 17.08 0.79 -4.30
C THR A 201 17.16 2.32 -4.35
N ARG A 202 18.14 2.94 -3.65
CA ARG A 202 18.36 4.41 -3.59
C ARG A 202 17.05 5.22 -3.54
N PRO A 203 16.19 5.02 -2.54
CA PRO A 203 14.87 5.61 -2.50
C PRO A 203 14.92 7.15 -2.37
N PRO A 204 13.88 7.87 -2.84
CA PRO A 204 13.83 9.33 -2.78
C PRO A 204 13.98 9.85 -1.35
N THR A 205 14.57 11.03 -1.17
CA THR A 205 14.85 11.61 0.16
C THR A 205 13.61 12.20 0.86
N LYS A 206 12.66 12.78 0.11
CA LYS A 206 11.48 13.47 0.67
C LYS A 206 10.21 12.64 0.59
N LEU A 207 10.09 11.61 1.43
CA LEU A 207 8.92 10.72 1.45
C LEU A 207 7.90 11.05 2.54
N ARG A 208 8.28 11.85 3.54
CA ARG A 208 7.53 12.02 4.80
C ARG A 208 7.24 10.67 5.47
N ALA A 209 8.18 9.73 5.37
CA ALA A 209 8.02 8.38 5.88
C ALA A 209 7.90 8.38 7.42
N MET A 210 8.55 9.32 8.09
CA MET A 210 8.45 9.46 9.55
C MET A 210 7.01 9.69 10.04
N ASN A 211 6.16 10.35 9.25
CA ASN A 211 4.75 10.52 9.60
C ASN A 211 4.00 9.19 9.66
N LEU A 212 4.31 8.30 8.72
CA LEU A 212 3.68 6.99 8.60
C LEU A 212 4.18 6.06 9.70
N ALA A 213 5.50 6.03 9.94
CA ALA A 213 6.08 5.29 11.06
C ALA A 213 5.50 5.72 12.41
N ALA A 214 5.36 7.02 12.64
CA ALA A 214 4.75 7.57 13.85
C ALA A 214 3.24 7.26 13.95
N ALA A 215 2.51 7.25 12.83
CA ALA A 215 1.11 6.83 12.78
C ALA A 215 0.92 5.33 13.05
N ASN A 216 1.94 4.52 12.79
CA ASN A 216 1.98 3.08 13.10
C ASN A 216 2.48 2.78 14.52
N GLY A 217 2.95 3.79 15.26
CA GLY A 217 3.50 3.59 16.60
C GLY A 217 4.83 2.83 16.63
N ASN A 218 5.49 2.68 15.50
CA ASN A 218 6.73 1.91 15.42
C ASN A 218 7.93 2.80 15.76
N LEU A 219 8.30 2.81 17.04
CA LEU A 219 9.44 3.59 17.55
C LEU A 219 10.75 3.23 16.86
N GLU A 220 11.03 1.95 16.62
CA GLU A 220 12.26 1.51 15.95
C GLU A 220 12.37 2.06 14.53
N LEU A 221 11.23 2.09 13.81
CA LEU A 221 11.19 2.63 12.46
C LEU A 221 11.32 4.16 12.45
N VAL A 222 10.74 4.85 13.43
CA VAL A 222 10.94 6.29 13.64
C VAL A 222 12.41 6.61 13.92
N GLN A 223 13.05 5.84 14.81
CA GLN A 223 14.48 5.96 15.12
C GLN A 223 15.34 5.76 13.88
N TRP A 224 15.12 4.66 13.17
CA TRP A 224 15.86 4.34 11.96
C TRP A 224 15.71 5.42 10.87
N LEU A 225 14.49 5.94 10.64
CA LEU A 225 14.26 7.02 9.69
C LEU A 225 14.96 8.32 10.08
N HIS A 226 15.05 8.61 11.38
CA HIS A 226 15.78 9.78 11.88
C HIS A 226 17.30 9.62 11.73
N GLU A 227 17.84 8.46 12.11
CA GLU A 227 19.28 8.21 12.16
C GLU A 227 19.88 8.03 10.76
N VAL A 228 19.24 7.23 9.90
CA VAL A 228 19.80 6.86 8.59
C VAL A 228 19.43 7.85 7.49
N ARG A 229 18.24 8.43 7.57
CA ARG A 229 17.72 9.30 6.51
C ARG A 229 17.62 10.77 6.91
N HIS A 230 17.97 11.10 8.16
CA HIS A 230 17.86 12.45 8.71
C HIS A 230 16.46 13.05 8.52
N GLU A 231 15.43 12.21 8.48
CA GLU A 231 14.06 12.68 8.39
C GLU A 231 13.68 13.35 9.72
N ALA A 232 12.99 14.48 9.61
CA ALA A 232 12.40 15.19 10.71
C ALA A 232 11.03 15.68 10.26
N SER A 233 10.01 15.47 11.08
CA SER A 233 8.66 15.95 10.77
C SER A 233 7.94 16.39 12.02
N SER A 234 7.54 17.66 12.01
CA SER A 234 6.66 18.23 13.03
C SER A 234 5.29 17.54 13.07
N SER A 235 4.78 17.13 11.90
CA SER A 235 3.48 16.45 11.80
C SER A 235 3.49 14.99 12.29
N ALA A 236 4.66 14.36 12.42
CA ALA A 236 4.75 12.99 12.92
C ALA A 236 4.32 12.88 14.39
N ALA A 237 4.61 13.89 15.21
CA ALA A 237 4.22 13.90 16.62
C ALA A 237 2.69 13.98 16.78
N ALA A 238 2.01 14.79 15.96
CA ALA A 238 0.55 14.83 15.92
C ALA A 238 -0.05 13.46 15.54
N LYS A 239 0.55 12.76 14.56
CA LYS A 239 0.13 11.39 14.20
C LYS A 239 0.34 10.40 15.34
N ALA A 240 1.47 10.48 16.03
CA ALA A 240 1.75 9.66 17.20
C ALA A 240 0.77 9.93 18.35
N ALA A 241 0.44 11.20 18.59
CA ALA A 241 -0.54 11.61 19.59
C ALA A 241 -1.93 11.06 19.30
N ARG A 242 -2.39 11.19 18.05
CA ARG A 242 -3.68 10.66 17.60
C ARG A 242 -3.78 9.14 17.67
N GLY A 243 -2.66 8.43 17.52
CA GLY A 243 -2.58 6.96 17.68
C GLY A 243 -2.26 6.48 19.09
N GLY A 244 -1.97 7.39 20.03
CA GLY A 244 -1.74 7.05 21.44
C GLY A 244 -0.34 6.56 21.76
N TYR A 245 0.62 6.72 20.86
CA TYR A 245 1.98 6.18 20.98
C TYR A 245 2.88 7.10 21.81
N LEU A 246 2.74 6.97 23.14
CA LEU A 246 3.42 7.81 24.12
C LEU A 246 4.96 7.66 24.10
N ASP A 247 5.44 6.45 23.83
CA ASP A 247 6.86 6.13 23.67
C ASP A 247 7.50 6.85 22.48
N VAL A 248 6.82 6.84 21.33
CA VAL A 248 7.20 7.62 20.14
C VAL A 248 7.26 9.11 20.47
N LEU A 249 6.21 9.64 21.11
CA LEU A 249 6.17 11.06 21.50
C LEU A 249 7.30 11.47 22.45
N LYS A 250 7.56 10.66 23.50
CA LYS A 250 8.65 10.92 24.44
C LYS A 250 10.01 10.91 23.74
N TRP A 251 10.20 9.96 22.83
CA TRP A 251 11.43 9.90 22.04
C TRP A 251 11.58 11.11 21.11
N MET A 252 10.50 11.52 20.44
CA MET A 252 10.51 12.69 19.56
C MET A 252 10.77 14.00 20.31
N ASP A 253 10.20 14.16 21.51
CA ASP A 253 10.44 15.30 22.40
C ASP A 253 11.91 15.38 22.83
N LYS A 254 12.49 14.24 23.23
CA LYS A 254 13.92 14.13 23.58
C LYS A 254 14.84 14.57 22.43
N HIS A 255 14.46 14.32 21.18
CA HIS A 255 15.22 14.73 19.99
C HIS A 255 14.80 16.09 19.43
N SER A 256 14.03 16.88 20.19
CA SER A 256 13.56 18.23 19.80
C SER A 256 12.73 18.28 18.52
N LEU A 257 12.14 17.15 18.09
CA LEU A 257 11.33 17.07 16.87
C LEU A 257 9.93 17.68 17.03
N CYS A 258 9.51 17.92 18.28
CA CYS A 258 8.20 18.47 18.64
C CYS A 258 8.23 19.99 18.92
N LYS A 259 9.40 20.60 19.12
CA LYS A 259 9.51 21.95 19.73
C LYS A 259 9.04 23.09 18.83
N HIS A 260 9.19 22.97 17.51
CA HIS A 260 8.90 24.07 16.58
C HIS A 260 7.41 24.30 16.29
N GLN A 261 6.57 23.28 16.46
CA GLN A 261 5.13 23.37 16.19
C GLN A 261 4.28 23.01 17.41
N GLY A 262 4.87 22.37 18.42
CA GLY A 262 4.15 21.73 19.50
C GLY A 262 3.27 20.58 19.01
N VAL A 263 2.59 19.94 19.95
CA VAL A 263 1.69 18.82 19.72
C VAL A 263 0.33 19.18 20.29
N PRO A 264 -0.68 19.40 19.44
CA PRO A 264 -2.03 19.73 19.91
C PRO A 264 -2.59 18.61 20.79
N VAL A 265 -3.06 18.97 21.99
CA VAL A 265 -3.71 18.00 22.91
C VAL A 265 -4.98 17.42 22.28
N GLU A 266 -5.61 18.16 21.35
CA GLU A 266 -6.79 17.71 20.61
C GLU A 266 -6.56 16.45 19.79
N ASP A 267 -5.35 16.20 19.26
CA ASP A 267 -5.06 14.99 18.47
C ASP A 267 -5.15 13.74 19.36
N ALA A 268 -4.50 13.79 20.53
CA ALA A 268 -4.59 12.71 21.52
C ALA A 268 -6.00 12.57 22.11
N ALA A 269 -6.72 13.68 22.25
CA ALA A 269 -8.09 13.67 22.76
C ALA A 269 -9.07 13.08 21.75
N ALA A 270 -8.89 13.37 20.46
CA ALA A 270 -9.67 12.80 19.36
C ALA A 270 -9.47 11.28 19.21
N GLY A 271 -8.30 10.74 19.59
CA GLY A 271 -8.03 9.31 19.64
C GLY A 271 -8.39 8.64 20.98
N GLY A 272 -8.84 9.40 21.98
CA GLY A 272 -9.23 8.84 23.28
C GLY A 272 -8.05 8.44 24.16
N HIS A 273 -6.84 8.93 23.89
CA HIS A 273 -5.62 8.48 24.54
C HIS A 273 -5.32 9.28 25.81
N LEU A 274 -6.07 9.01 26.89
CA LEU A 274 -5.96 9.74 28.17
C LEU A 274 -4.53 9.81 28.74
N LYS A 275 -3.72 8.76 28.57
CA LYS A 275 -2.31 8.76 29.02
C LYS A 275 -1.47 9.79 28.26
N VAL A 276 -1.68 9.90 26.95
CA VAL A 276 -1.00 10.89 26.10
C VAL A 276 -1.50 12.28 26.42
N VAL A 277 -2.81 12.48 26.58
CA VAL A 277 -3.40 13.77 26.98
C VAL A 277 -2.81 14.26 28.31
N LYS A 278 -2.71 13.39 29.32
CA LYS A 278 -2.08 13.71 30.61
C LYS A 278 -0.60 14.08 30.48
N TRP A 279 0.13 13.39 29.62
CA TRP A 279 1.54 13.66 29.38
C TRP A 279 1.73 14.98 28.64
N LEU A 280 0.99 15.20 27.55
CA LEU A 280 1.02 16.43 26.76
C LEU A 280 0.70 17.65 27.62
N HIS A 281 -0.34 17.56 28.46
CA HIS A 281 -0.71 18.65 29.36
C HIS A 281 0.39 19.04 30.35
N LYS A 282 1.23 18.09 30.78
CA LYS A 282 2.38 18.35 31.66
C LYS A 282 3.64 18.75 30.90
N SER A 283 3.70 18.47 29.61
CA SER A 283 4.88 18.69 28.79
C SER A 283 4.89 20.10 28.20
N VAL A 284 6.09 20.65 27.97
CA VAL A 284 6.25 21.96 27.31
C VAL A 284 5.84 21.91 25.83
N VAL A 285 5.86 20.72 25.23
CA VAL A 285 5.49 20.54 23.82
C VAL A 285 3.98 20.43 23.61
N GLY A 286 3.19 20.20 24.66
CA GLY A 286 1.74 20.08 24.53
C GLY A 286 1.07 21.44 24.36
N ILE A 287 0.22 21.57 23.35
CA ILE A 287 -0.59 22.78 23.12
C ILE A 287 -2.01 22.49 23.57
N ALA A 288 -2.43 23.11 24.67
CA ALA A 288 -3.81 23.05 25.14
C ALA A 288 -4.70 23.87 24.19
N THR A 289 -5.73 23.22 23.63
CA THR A 289 -6.73 23.90 22.80
C THR A 289 -8.13 23.66 23.37
N PRO A 290 -9.03 24.65 23.35
CA PRO A 290 -10.43 24.47 23.74
C PRO A 290 -11.15 23.37 22.94
N ARG A 291 -10.64 23.09 21.73
CA ARG A 291 -11.13 22.05 20.82
C ARG A 291 -10.88 20.63 21.33
N ALA A 292 -9.93 20.41 22.25
CA ALA A 292 -9.61 19.07 22.76
C ALA A 292 -10.80 18.39 23.44
N MET A 293 -11.60 19.14 24.23
CA MET A 293 -12.80 18.60 24.87
C MET A 293 -13.88 18.26 23.84
N ASN A 294 -14.09 19.14 22.85
CA ASN A 294 -15.04 18.92 21.76
C ASN A 294 -14.64 17.69 20.92
N ALA A 295 -13.36 17.53 20.62
CA ALA A 295 -12.84 16.39 19.86
C ALA A 295 -13.01 15.07 20.62
N ALA A 296 -12.75 15.05 21.93
CA ALA A 296 -13.01 13.88 22.77
C ALA A 296 -14.51 13.55 22.81
N ALA A 297 -15.38 14.56 22.98
CA ALA A 297 -16.83 14.37 23.00
C ALA A 297 -17.38 13.85 21.65
N ALA A 298 -16.94 14.45 20.53
CA ALA A 298 -17.38 14.08 19.18
C ALA A 298 -17.02 12.63 18.81
N ASN A 299 -15.92 12.09 19.36
CA ASN A 299 -15.48 10.71 19.13
C ASN A 299 -15.89 9.75 20.28
N GLY A 300 -16.70 10.20 21.25
CA GLY A 300 -17.23 9.34 22.32
C GLY A 300 -16.25 8.99 23.44
N HIS A 301 -15.15 9.74 23.58
CA HIS A 301 -14.11 9.49 24.59
C HIS A 301 -14.42 10.19 25.92
N LEU A 302 -15.40 9.62 26.65
CA LEU A 302 -15.94 10.19 27.90
C LEU A 302 -14.89 10.34 29.01
N ASP A 303 -13.94 9.41 29.13
CA ASP A 303 -12.88 9.43 30.13
C ASP A 303 -11.91 10.61 29.92
N VAL A 304 -11.56 10.89 28.67
CA VAL A 304 -10.78 12.07 28.27
C VAL A 304 -11.57 13.34 28.52
N ALA A 305 -12.84 13.42 28.11
CA ALA A 305 -13.68 14.59 28.32
C ALA A 305 -13.87 14.89 29.82
N LYS A 306 -14.14 13.88 30.66
CA LYS A 306 -14.24 14.02 32.13
C LYS A 306 -12.93 14.52 32.74
N TRP A 307 -11.80 14.07 32.22
CA TRP A 307 -10.51 14.52 32.73
C TRP A 307 -10.22 15.97 32.32
N LEU A 308 -10.42 16.33 31.05
CA LEU A 308 -10.26 17.69 30.54
C LEU A 308 -11.21 18.68 31.25
N HIS A 309 -12.46 18.29 31.48
CA HIS A 309 -13.44 19.13 32.19
C HIS A 309 -13.04 19.40 33.64
N ARG A 310 -12.48 18.40 34.35
CA ARG A 310 -11.96 18.60 35.71
C ARG A 310 -10.76 19.54 35.72
N LYS A 311 -9.84 19.41 34.76
CA LYS A 311 -8.65 20.27 34.69
C LYS A 311 -8.94 21.71 34.28
N GLY A 312 -9.88 21.93 33.36
CA GLY A 312 -10.35 23.29 33.07
C GLY A 312 -10.99 23.99 34.27
N LYS A 313 -11.64 23.24 35.17
CA LYS A 313 -12.14 23.80 36.45
C LYS A 313 -10.99 24.17 37.38
N ASP A 314 -10.05 23.25 37.62
CA ASP A 314 -8.90 23.46 38.51
C ASP A 314 -8.08 24.71 38.10
N GLU A 315 -7.78 24.87 36.81
CA GLU A 315 -7.03 26.01 36.26
C GLU A 315 -7.80 27.35 36.38
N TRP A 316 -9.12 27.32 36.16
CA TRP A 316 -9.98 28.49 36.34
C TRP A 316 -10.11 28.92 37.81
N THR A 317 -10.13 27.96 38.75
CA THR A 317 -10.09 28.26 40.19
C THR A 317 -8.74 28.82 40.64
N LEU A 318 -7.62 28.33 40.13
CA LEU A 318 -6.29 28.86 40.48
C LEU A 318 -6.08 30.28 39.95
N ALA A 319 -6.60 30.61 38.75
CA ALA A 319 -6.58 31.97 38.23
C ALA A 319 -7.44 32.95 39.03
N HIS A 320 -8.59 32.51 39.57
CA HIS A 320 -9.45 33.37 40.41
C HIS A 320 -8.93 33.53 41.85
N CYS A 321 -8.27 32.53 42.42
CA CYS A 321 -7.65 32.67 43.75
C CYS A 321 -6.45 33.64 43.75
N HIS A 322 -5.67 33.72 42.66
CA HIS A 322 -4.55 34.66 42.57
C HIS A 322 -4.99 36.12 42.35
N VAL A 323 -6.17 36.34 41.76
CA VAL A 323 -6.74 37.70 41.60
C VAL A 323 -7.40 38.20 42.89
N ALA A 324 -7.95 37.30 43.71
CA ALA A 324 -8.58 37.67 44.99
C ALA A 324 -7.59 38.11 46.08
N GLU A 325 -6.30 37.73 45.99
CA GLU A 325 -5.25 38.18 46.92
C GLU A 325 -4.61 39.53 46.52
N GLN A 326 -4.94 40.10 45.36
CA GLN A 326 -4.34 41.36 44.86
C GLN A 326 -5.28 42.56 44.86
N THR A 327 -6.52 42.43 45.30
CA THR A 327 -7.42 43.59 45.51
C THR A 327 -7.34 44.05 46.96
N PRO A 328 -6.67 45.17 47.29
CA PRO A 328 -6.81 45.77 48.60
C PRO A 328 -8.26 46.26 48.75
N THR A 329 -8.90 45.88 49.86
CA THR A 329 -10.18 46.42 50.26
C THR A 329 -10.02 47.91 50.56
N GLU A 330 -10.25 48.77 49.56
CA GLU A 330 -10.39 50.22 49.81
C GLU A 330 -11.68 50.47 50.60
N GLY A 331 -11.49 51.03 51.78
CA GLY A 331 -12.53 51.40 52.71
C GLY A 331 -13.48 52.42 52.10
N ARG A 332 -14.77 52.08 52.13
CA ARG A 332 -15.86 53.00 51.82
C ARG A 332 -16.16 53.79 53.09
N GLU A 333 -15.43 54.87 53.33
CA GLU A 333 -15.84 55.88 54.31
C GLU A 333 -17.18 56.48 53.87
N ARG A 334 -18.13 56.48 54.81
CA ARG A 334 -19.45 57.08 54.67
C ARG A 334 -19.31 58.57 54.97
N GLU A 335 -19.62 59.43 54.00
CA GLU A 335 -19.96 60.82 54.26
C GLU A 335 -21.35 60.87 54.92
N GLU A 336 -21.38 61.27 56.19
CA GLU A 336 -22.59 61.72 56.88
C GLU A 336 -22.85 63.20 56.57
N LEU A 337 -24.11 63.47 56.21
CA LEU A 337 -24.73 64.80 56.12
C LEU A 337 -24.67 65.53 57.46
N VAL A 338 -24.20 66.79 57.47
CA VAL A 338 -24.92 68.00 57.93
C VAL A 338 -24.35 69.23 57.23
#